data_AF-A0A9W6WTI9-F1
#
_entry.id   AF-A0A9W6WTI9-F1
#
_cell.length_a   1.000
_cell.length_b   1.000
_cell.length_c   1.000
_cell.angle_alpha   90.00
_cell.angle_beta   90.00
_cell.angle_gamma   90.00
#
_symmetry.space_group_name_H-M   'P 1'
#
loop_
_entity.id
_entity.type
_entity.pdbx_description
1 polymer ?
#
loop_
_entity_poly.entity_id
_entity_poly.type
_entity_poly.pdbx_seq_one_letter_code
_entity_poly.pdbx_strand_id
1 'polypeptide(L)'
;MTGLKRESPPPAAPGLKKPRLSVHGAKAETTTFADDLQHMEPISTKASAWPRKPLERPVDPSADAVAFQWIDIDMYDGPPLAANPKKGAAVPGLRASGDAAQNAAIIRLYGVTMEGHSVLMHVHGVLPYFYCVCPDNFDESRCGEVRAALDGAVSQRDRDSGSGPRVVGVQVVRDKMSIYGYQFDRTTTLFKIYLSMPSYVPKLRSALEAGLTLPGCEFRNYQTYESNVPFILRFMIDEEIRGCNWVEAPKGTYSVRSAAQKKSLCQIEIDITYDNLVSHAPEGEWGKVAPFRILSFDIECMGRKGHFPEAEQDPVIQIANVVQEQGSHTPIIRNVFVLDTCKPIVGAHVMEFEKEGDMLEKWARFVQEVDPDIITGYNIANFDVPYLLNRGKALKLQNYNLLGRLAHSYVLTHFAVILLWCNGGGS
;
A
#
# COMPACT_ATOMS: atom_id res chain seq x y z
N MET A 1 -13.25 71.02 3.81
CA MET A 1 -13.65 71.01 5.23
C MET A 1 -14.10 69.59 5.52
N THR A 2 -13.48 68.76 6.36
CA THR A 2 -12.57 68.93 7.50
C THR A 2 -11.70 67.67 7.57
N GLY A 3 -10.38 67.85 7.66
CA GLY A 3 -9.43 66.74 7.83
C GLY A 3 -9.46 66.19 9.26
N LEU A 4 -9.40 64.86 9.39
CA LEU A 4 -9.12 64.17 10.64
C LEU A 4 -7.76 63.49 10.51
N LYS A 5 -6.81 63.95 11.32
CA LYS A 5 -5.45 63.45 11.44
C LYS A 5 -5.46 62.03 12.00
N ARG A 6 -4.63 61.15 11.44
CA ARG A 6 -4.23 59.88 12.07
C ARG A 6 -3.44 60.19 13.34
N GLU A 7 -3.89 59.69 14.49
CA GLU A 7 -3.08 59.63 15.71
C GLU A 7 -2.15 58.42 15.65
N SER A 8 -0.87 58.66 15.91
CA SER A 8 0.17 57.64 16.09
C SER A 8 0.07 57.00 17.48
N PRO A 9 0.32 55.68 17.61
CA PRO A 9 0.28 55.00 18.90
C PRO A 9 1.43 55.46 19.83
N PRO A 10 1.24 55.41 21.16
CA PRO A 10 2.24 55.84 22.13
C PRO A 10 3.46 54.89 22.19
N PRO A 11 4.63 55.36 22.64
CA PRO A 11 5.86 54.59 22.64
C PRO A 11 5.81 53.43 23.66
N ALA A 12 6.37 52.29 23.27
CA ALA A 12 6.47 51.09 24.10
C ALA A 12 7.35 51.33 25.33
N ALA A 13 6.87 50.95 26.51
CA ALA A 13 7.61 50.94 27.76
C ALA A 13 8.69 49.84 27.77
N PRO A 14 9.85 50.06 28.43
CA PRO A 14 10.96 49.14 28.38
C PRO A 14 10.76 47.94 29.34
N GLY A 15 10.98 46.74 28.81
CA GLY A 15 11.53 45.61 29.57
C GLY A 15 10.56 44.81 30.44
N LEU A 16 9.87 43.85 29.83
CA LEU A 16 9.54 42.58 30.49
C LEU A 16 9.97 41.45 29.55
N LYS A 17 11.13 40.86 29.84
CA LYS A 17 11.60 39.63 29.19
C LYS A 17 10.51 38.57 29.39
N LYS A 18 9.93 38.07 28.30
CA LYS A 18 9.14 36.83 28.34
C LYS A 18 9.98 35.77 29.06
N PRO A 19 9.42 35.03 30.03
CA PRO A 19 10.16 33.97 30.69
C PRO A 19 10.58 32.95 29.63
N ARG A 20 11.90 32.80 29.43
CA ARG A 20 12.45 31.59 28.84
C ARG A 20 11.98 30.45 29.73
N LEU A 21 11.25 29.50 29.17
CA LEU A 21 11.10 28.18 29.78
C LEU A 21 12.52 27.69 30.09
N SER A 22 12.84 27.61 31.38
CA SER A 22 14.07 27.00 31.85
C SER A 22 13.95 25.50 31.59
N VAL A 23 14.62 25.03 30.53
CA VAL A 23 14.87 23.61 30.31
C VAL A 23 15.95 23.18 31.31
N HIS A 24 15.59 23.12 32.58
CA HIS A 24 16.33 22.40 33.62
C HIS A 24 15.33 21.49 34.33
N GLY A 25 14.92 20.46 33.62
CA GLY A 25 14.45 19.19 34.16
C GLY A 25 15.36 18.11 33.55
N ALA A 26 16.24 17.56 34.38
CA ALA A 26 17.35 16.66 34.05
C ALA A 26 18.41 17.23 33.08
N LYS A 27 19.60 17.55 33.61
CA LYS A 27 20.82 17.43 32.79
C LYS A 27 20.90 15.96 32.41
N ALA A 28 20.58 15.61 31.17
CA ALA A 28 21.07 14.36 30.62
C ALA A 28 22.60 14.45 30.72
N GLU A 29 23.21 13.56 31.48
CA GLU A 29 24.66 13.42 31.47
C GLU A 29 25.08 13.23 30.02
N THR A 30 26.12 13.95 29.61
CA THR A 30 26.66 13.83 28.26
C THR A 30 27.33 12.47 28.20
N THR A 31 26.61 11.44 27.77
CA THR A 31 27.18 10.11 27.62
C THR A 31 28.27 10.19 26.56
N THR A 32 29.43 9.60 26.86
CA THR A 32 30.42 9.36 25.82
C THR A 32 29.97 8.15 25.00
N PHE A 33 30.44 8.02 23.76
CA PHE A 33 30.21 6.81 22.96
C PHE A 33 30.62 5.52 23.72
N ALA A 34 31.61 5.62 24.60
CA ALA A 34 32.04 4.51 25.45
C ALA A 34 31.02 4.16 26.56
N ASP A 35 30.30 5.14 27.09
CA ASP A 35 29.23 4.92 28.08
C ASP A 35 28.00 4.32 27.42
N ASP A 36 27.63 4.81 26.22
CA ASP A 36 26.54 4.23 25.44
C ASP A 36 26.82 2.77 25.07
N LEU A 37 28.07 2.45 24.72
CA LEU A 37 28.51 1.08 24.45
C LEU A 37 28.37 0.13 25.65
N GLN A 38 28.57 0.62 26.88
CA GLN A 38 28.42 -0.18 28.10
C GLN A 38 26.95 -0.49 28.43
N HIS A 39 26.04 0.37 27.97
CA HIS A 39 24.60 0.22 28.15
C HIS A 39 23.89 -0.39 26.94
N MET A 40 24.63 -0.68 25.87
CA MET A 40 24.09 -1.36 24.71
C MET A 40 23.83 -2.83 25.01
N GLU A 41 22.56 -3.23 24.91
CA GLU A 41 22.23 -4.65 24.86
C GLU A 41 22.92 -5.32 23.67
N PRO A 42 23.31 -6.61 23.79
CA PRO A 42 23.95 -7.33 22.70
C PRO A 42 23.04 -7.38 21.47
N ILE A 43 23.43 -6.67 20.41
CA ILE A 43 22.75 -6.73 19.12
C ILE A 43 23.31 -7.91 18.34
N SER A 44 22.44 -8.66 17.65
CA SER A 44 22.93 -9.73 16.79
C SER A 44 23.79 -9.14 15.67
N THR A 45 25.07 -9.48 15.69
CA THR A 45 26.03 -9.13 14.65
C THR A 45 26.12 -10.18 13.54
N LYS A 46 25.17 -11.12 13.48
CA LYS A 46 25.18 -12.24 12.53
C LYS A 46 24.03 -12.14 11.54
N ALA A 47 24.31 -12.51 10.28
CA ALA A 47 23.30 -12.58 9.22
C ALA A 47 22.13 -13.54 9.54
N SER A 48 22.35 -14.54 10.40
CA SER A 48 21.29 -15.46 10.86
C SER A 48 20.13 -14.78 11.60
N ALA A 49 20.28 -13.51 12.01
CA ALA A 49 19.22 -12.75 12.68
C ALA A 49 18.40 -11.85 11.74
N TRP A 50 18.71 -11.81 10.45
CA TRP A 50 17.96 -10.97 9.51
C TRP A 50 16.52 -11.44 9.30
N PRO A 51 16.24 -12.75 9.09
CA PRO A 51 14.88 -13.21 8.83
C PRO A 51 13.90 -12.91 9.97
N ARG A 52 12.61 -12.82 9.63
CA ARG A 52 11.52 -12.87 10.63
C ARG A 52 11.54 -14.21 11.35
N LYS A 53 10.96 -14.24 12.57
CA LYS A 53 10.77 -15.50 13.30
C LYS A 53 10.01 -16.48 12.39
N PRO A 54 10.52 -17.71 12.18
CA PRO A 54 9.83 -18.70 11.36
C PRO A 54 8.49 -19.08 12.02
N LEU A 55 7.52 -19.48 11.20
CA LEU A 55 6.29 -20.08 11.68
C LEU A 55 6.62 -21.40 12.39
N GLU A 56 6.07 -21.62 13.58
CA GLU A 56 6.29 -22.86 14.36
C GLU A 56 5.68 -24.08 13.65
N ARG A 57 4.58 -23.87 12.94
CA ARG A 57 3.95 -24.83 12.02
C ARG A 57 3.28 -24.08 10.86
N PRO A 58 3.04 -24.74 9.72
CA PRO A 58 2.20 -24.17 8.67
C PRO A 58 0.81 -23.79 9.20
N VAL A 59 0.26 -22.71 8.65
CA VAL A 59 -1.12 -22.27 8.92
C VAL A 59 -2.08 -23.32 8.38
N ASP A 60 -2.99 -23.81 9.21
CA ASP A 60 -4.07 -24.72 8.83
C ASP A 60 -5.36 -23.91 8.62
N PRO A 61 -5.82 -23.74 7.37
CA PRO A 61 -7.02 -22.96 7.09
C PRO A 61 -8.28 -23.47 7.77
N SER A 62 -8.32 -24.73 8.19
CA SER A 62 -9.50 -25.31 8.85
C SER A 62 -9.54 -25.05 10.36
N ALA A 63 -8.40 -24.77 10.97
CA ALA A 63 -8.25 -24.62 12.41
C ALA A 63 -7.89 -23.19 12.83
N ASP A 64 -7.09 -22.50 12.02
CA ASP A 64 -6.48 -21.21 12.36
C ASP A 64 -7.20 -20.05 11.68
N ALA A 65 -7.43 -18.97 12.42
CA ALA A 65 -7.73 -17.67 11.83
C ALA A 65 -6.41 -16.91 11.60
N VAL A 66 -6.37 -16.06 10.57
CA VAL A 66 -5.22 -15.19 10.30
C VAL A 66 -5.65 -13.75 10.49
N ALA A 67 -5.29 -13.16 11.62
CA ALA A 67 -5.49 -11.75 11.89
C ALA A 67 -4.17 -10.99 11.76
N PHE A 68 -4.18 -9.86 11.06
CA PHE A 68 -2.98 -9.04 10.86
C PHE A 68 -3.34 -7.57 10.69
N GLN A 69 -2.41 -6.69 11.08
CA GLN A 69 -2.54 -5.26 10.81
C GLN A 69 -2.01 -4.99 9.41
N TRP A 70 -2.88 -4.50 8.52
CA TRP A 70 -2.47 -4.18 7.16
C TRP A 70 -1.73 -2.84 7.12
N ILE A 71 -0.80 -2.68 6.18
CA ILE A 71 0.02 -1.47 6.02
C ILE A 71 0.04 -0.94 4.59
N ASP A 72 -0.15 -1.83 3.61
CA ASP A 72 -0.18 -1.46 2.20
C ASP A 72 -1.27 -2.25 1.45
N ILE A 73 -1.80 -1.63 0.40
CA ILE A 73 -2.90 -2.15 -0.40
C ILE A 73 -2.70 -1.82 -1.88
N ASP A 74 -2.81 -2.83 -2.72
CA ASP A 74 -2.76 -2.65 -4.17
C ASP A 74 -3.81 -3.52 -4.88
N MET A 75 -3.84 -3.46 -6.21
CA MET A 75 -4.55 -4.44 -7.02
C MET A 75 -3.70 -4.94 -8.19
N TYR A 76 -4.06 -6.12 -8.71
CA TYR A 76 -3.54 -6.65 -9.97
C TYR A 76 -4.63 -7.39 -10.75
N ASP A 77 -4.40 -7.56 -12.05
CA ASP A 77 -5.30 -8.30 -12.94
C ASP A 77 -4.89 -9.77 -12.96
N GLY A 78 -5.81 -10.67 -12.67
CA GLY A 78 -5.54 -12.11 -12.67
C GLY A 78 -6.78 -12.95 -12.95
N PRO A 79 -6.61 -14.27 -13.12
CA PRO A 79 -7.75 -15.14 -13.33
C PRO A 79 -8.68 -15.12 -12.10
N PRO A 80 -10.01 -15.13 -12.28
CA PRO A 80 -10.96 -15.23 -11.19
C PRO A 80 -10.77 -16.55 -10.43
N LEU A 81 -11.19 -16.55 -9.17
CA LEU A 81 -11.06 -17.71 -8.30
C LEU A 81 -11.90 -18.89 -8.84
N ALA A 82 -11.29 -20.08 -8.93
CA ALA A 82 -11.95 -21.26 -9.48
C ALA A 82 -13.02 -21.83 -8.54
N ALA A 83 -12.79 -21.78 -7.23
CA ALA A 83 -13.71 -22.25 -6.20
C ALA A 83 -13.60 -21.37 -4.95
N ASN A 84 -14.70 -21.20 -4.22
CA ASN A 84 -14.67 -20.44 -2.98
C ASN A 84 -13.90 -21.26 -1.91
N PRO A 85 -12.91 -20.69 -1.20
CA PRO A 85 -12.19 -21.40 -0.15
C PRO A 85 -13.12 -21.83 0.99
N LYS A 86 -14.21 -21.10 1.22
CA LYS A 86 -15.30 -21.49 2.11
C LYS A 86 -16.15 -22.59 1.47
N LYS A 87 -16.09 -23.79 2.06
CA LYS A 87 -16.83 -24.96 1.56
C LYS A 87 -18.33 -24.69 1.42
N GLY A 88 -18.87 -24.98 0.24
CA GLY A 88 -20.29 -24.82 -0.08
C GLY A 88 -20.73 -23.41 -0.46
N ALA A 89 -19.84 -22.41 -0.39
CA ALA A 89 -20.14 -21.05 -0.84
C ALA A 89 -19.87 -20.88 -2.35
N ALA A 90 -20.63 -19.99 -2.99
CA ALA A 90 -20.36 -19.59 -4.37
C ALA A 90 -19.19 -18.59 -4.42
N VAL A 91 -18.43 -18.57 -5.51
CA VAL A 91 -17.46 -17.49 -5.76
C VAL A 91 -18.24 -16.23 -6.14
N PRO A 92 -18.08 -15.11 -5.40
CA PRO A 92 -18.71 -13.85 -5.77
C PRO A 92 -17.97 -13.19 -6.94
N GLY A 93 -18.66 -12.32 -7.67
CA GLY A 93 -18.09 -11.59 -8.79
C GLY A 93 -17.96 -12.43 -10.07
N LEU A 94 -16.83 -12.28 -10.76
CA LEU A 94 -16.52 -13.04 -11.98
C LEU A 94 -16.18 -14.50 -11.64
N ARG A 95 -16.70 -15.43 -12.42
CA ARG A 95 -16.43 -16.86 -12.27
C ARG A 95 -15.42 -17.32 -13.31
N ALA A 96 -14.55 -18.24 -12.92
CA ALA A 96 -13.73 -18.96 -13.88
C ALA A 96 -14.63 -19.87 -14.73
N SER A 97 -15.00 -19.44 -15.94
CA SER A 97 -15.60 -20.33 -16.94
C SER A 97 -14.49 -20.97 -17.77
N GLY A 98 -14.55 -22.29 -17.94
CA GLY A 98 -13.46 -23.16 -18.40
C GLY A 98 -12.76 -22.84 -19.74
N ASP A 99 -13.19 -21.81 -20.47
CA ASP A 99 -12.56 -21.37 -21.73
C ASP A 99 -12.37 -19.84 -21.84
N ALA A 100 -12.78 -19.04 -20.85
CA ALA A 100 -12.70 -17.59 -20.94
C ALA A 100 -11.44 -17.05 -20.25
N ALA A 101 -10.53 -16.47 -21.04
CA ALA A 101 -9.37 -15.70 -20.58
C ALA A 101 -9.76 -14.33 -19.98
N GLN A 102 -10.85 -14.27 -19.22
CA GLN A 102 -11.30 -13.03 -18.58
C GLN A 102 -10.56 -12.84 -17.26
N ASN A 103 -9.83 -11.73 -17.16
CA ASN A 103 -9.22 -11.30 -15.90
C ASN A 103 -10.29 -10.70 -14.97
N ALA A 104 -10.02 -10.82 -13.68
CA ALA A 104 -10.67 -10.14 -12.58
C ALA A 104 -9.66 -9.23 -11.88
N ALA A 105 -10.15 -8.13 -11.30
CA ALA A 105 -9.36 -7.30 -10.41
C ALA A 105 -9.24 -7.99 -9.04
N ILE A 106 -8.02 -8.29 -8.61
CA ILE A 106 -7.72 -8.93 -7.33
C ILE A 106 -6.99 -7.90 -6.47
N ILE A 107 -7.48 -7.69 -5.24
CA ILE A 107 -6.89 -6.75 -4.30
C ILE A 107 -5.86 -7.49 -3.44
N ARG A 108 -4.73 -6.86 -3.17
CA ARG A 108 -3.68 -7.38 -2.27
C ARG A 108 -3.60 -6.52 -1.03
N LEU A 109 -3.63 -7.16 0.13
CA LEU A 109 -3.39 -6.56 1.43
C LEU A 109 -2.09 -7.12 2.00
N TYR A 110 -1.14 -6.25 2.31
CA TYR A 110 0.12 -6.60 2.97
C TYR A 110 0.07 -6.18 4.43
N GLY A 111 0.62 -6.98 5.32
CA GLY A 111 0.71 -6.60 6.72
C GLY A 111 1.39 -7.63 7.60
N VAL A 112 1.21 -7.49 8.91
CA VAL A 112 1.95 -8.24 9.92
C VAL A 112 1.03 -8.72 11.04
N THR A 113 1.17 -9.99 11.45
CA THR A 113 0.45 -10.54 12.62
C THR A 113 1.00 -9.99 13.93
N MET A 114 0.33 -10.24 15.05
CA MET A 114 0.83 -9.80 16.36
C MET A 114 2.15 -10.49 16.75
N GLU A 115 2.41 -11.67 16.20
CA GLU A 115 3.63 -12.45 16.40
C GLU A 115 4.79 -12.02 15.47
N GLY A 116 4.55 -11.02 14.60
CA GLY A 116 5.56 -10.50 13.68
C GLY A 116 5.69 -11.26 12.36
N HIS A 117 4.69 -12.07 11.99
CA HIS A 117 4.70 -12.79 10.71
C HIS A 117 4.17 -11.93 9.57
N SER A 118 4.89 -11.90 8.43
CA SER A 118 4.42 -11.16 7.25
C SER A 118 3.35 -11.93 6.49
N VAL A 119 2.29 -11.19 6.11
CA VAL A 119 1.10 -11.73 5.45
C VAL A 119 0.86 -10.98 4.15
N LEU A 120 0.60 -11.74 3.08
CA LEU A 120 -0.06 -11.26 1.87
C LEU A 120 -1.42 -11.95 1.72
N MET A 121 -2.48 -11.16 1.75
CA MET A 121 -3.84 -11.63 1.50
C MET A 121 -4.35 -11.14 0.14
N HIS A 122 -4.76 -12.07 -0.71
CA HIS A 122 -5.41 -11.82 -1.98
C HIS A 122 -6.93 -11.86 -1.78
N VAL A 123 -7.60 -10.73 -1.98
CA VAL A 123 -9.05 -10.56 -1.83
C VAL A 123 -9.71 -10.63 -3.21
N HIS A 124 -10.62 -11.59 -3.36
CA HIS A 124 -11.29 -11.93 -4.63
C HIS A 124 -12.78 -11.55 -4.63
N GLY A 125 -13.32 -11.40 -5.84
CA GLY A 125 -14.75 -11.26 -6.08
C GLY A 125 -15.33 -9.85 -5.93
N VAL A 126 -14.46 -8.86 -5.70
CA VAL A 126 -14.85 -7.45 -5.68
C VAL A 126 -15.11 -6.97 -7.11
N LEU A 127 -16.29 -6.39 -7.34
CA LEU A 127 -16.65 -5.81 -8.64
C LEU A 127 -16.70 -4.29 -8.56
N PRO A 128 -16.03 -3.56 -9.47
CA PRO A 128 -16.25 -2.13 -9.62
C PRO A 128 -17.71 -1.84 -9.94
N TYR A 129 -18.26 -0.80 -9.34
CA TYR A 129 -19.58 -0.31 -9.69
C TYR A 129 -19.70 1.20 -9.55
N PHE A 130 -20.71 1.75 -10.21
CA PHE A 130 -21.17 3.11 -10.01
C PHE A 130 -22.68 3.18 -10.26
N TYR A 131 -23.26 4.36 -10.04
CA TYR A 131 -24.71 4.55 -10.20
C TYR A 131 -25.03 5.48 -11.37
N CYS A 132 -26.18 5.29 -12.01
CA CYS A 132 -26.76 6.28 -12.92
C CYS A 132 -28.28 6.37 -12.77
N VAL A 133 -28.87 7.45 -13.27
CA VAL A 133 -30.32 7.69 -13.16
C VAL A 133 -31.12 6.59 -13.88
N CYS A 134 -32.13 6.05 -13.19
CA CYS A 134 -33.11 5.10 -13.72
C CYS A 134 -34.50 5.76 -13.75
N PRO A 135 -35.34 5.56 -14.77
CA PRO A 135 -36.74 6.01 -14.74
C PRO A 135 -37.52 5.36 -13.60
N ASP A 136 -38.37 6.11 -12.91
CA ASP A 136 -39.08 5.62 -11.71
C ASP A 136 -40.01 4.42 -11.98
N ASN A 137 -40.58 4.35 -13.19
CA ASN A 137 -41.47 3.27 -13.62
C ASN A 137 -40.74 2.17 -14.43
N PHE A 138 -39.43 2.05 -14.28
CA PHE A 138 -38.66 1.04 -15.01
C PHE A 138 -39.02 -0.38 -14.55
N ASP A 139 -39.24 -1.26 -15.52
CA ASP A 139 -39.47 -2.68 -15.28
C ASP A 139 -38.14 -3.42 -15.05
N GLU A 140 -37.90 -3.84 -13.81
CA GLU A 140 -36.68 -4.57 -13.40
C GLU A 140 -36.42 -5.85 -14.18
N SER A 141 -37.46 -6.49 -14.73
CA SER A 141 -37.29 -7.69 -15.56
C SER A 141 -36.38 -7.44 -16.77
N ARG A 142 -36.27 -6.17 -17.19
CA ARG A 142 -35.46 -5.72 -18.33
C ARG A 142 -34.02 -5.37 -17.98
N CYS A 143 -33.59 -5.53 -16.72
CA CYS A 143 -32.20 -5.29 -16.33
C CYS A 143 -31.19 -6.10 -17.16
N GLY A 144 -31.55 -7.31 -17.59
CA GLY A 144 -30.71 -8.13 -18.47
C GLY A 144 -30.49 -7.50 -19.84
N GLU A 145 -31.52 -6.89 -20.43
CA GLU A 145 -31.44 -6.16 -21.70
C GLU A 145 -30.60 -4.90 -21.55
N VAL A 146 -30.81 -4.13 -20.46
CA VAL A 146 -30.03 -2.93 -20.15
C VAL A 146 -28.55 -3.28 -19.99
N ARG A 147 -28.23 -4.35 -19.25
CA ARG A 147 -26.85 -4.85 -19.12
C ARG A 147 -26.22 -5.12 -20.48
N ALA A 148 -26.91 -5.84 -21.37
CA ALA A 148 -26.41 -6.16 -22.71
C ALA A 148 -26.21 -4.90 -23.58
N ALA A 149 -27.12 -3.93 -23.50
CA ALA A 149 -26.99 -2.66 -24.22
C ALA A 149 -25.79 -1.84 -23.73
N LEU A 150 -25.57 -1.75 -22.42
CA LEU A 150 -24.41 -1.06 -21.83
C LEU A 150 -23.10 -1.75 -22.21
N ASP A 151 -23.08 -3.09 -22.20
CA ASP A 151 -21.93 -3.88 -22.61
C ASP A 151 -21.55 -3.64 -24.09
N GLY A 152 -22.55 -3.60 -24.97
CA GLY A 152 -22.38 -3.26 -26.38
C GLY A 152 -21.86 -1.83 -26.58
N ALA A 153 -22.36 -0.87 -25.81
CA ALA A 153 -21.93 0.53 -25.89
C ALA A 153 -20.45 0.73 -25.49
N VAL A 154 -19.98 -0.01 -24.48
CA VAL A 154 -18.55 -0.01 -24.09
C VAL A 154 -17.71 -0.71 -25.15
N SER A 155 -18.18 -1.86 -25.65
CA SER A 155 -17.45 -2.67 -26.63
C SER A 155 -17.18 -1.93 -27.95
N GLN A 156 -18.12 -1.11 -28.42
CA GLN A 156 -17.93 -0.29 -29.63
C GLN A 156 -16.85 0.79 -29.48
N ARG A 157 -16.61 1.26 -28.25
CA ARG A 157 -15.63 2.29 -27.94
C ARG A 157 -14.28 1.72 -27.51
N ASP A 158 -14.25 0.42 -27.22
CA ASP A 158 -13.04 -0.26 -26.81
C ASP A 158 -12.30 -0.78 -28.05
N ARG A 159 -10.99 -0.49 -28.12
CA ARG A 159 -10.12 -1.08 -29.14
C ARG A 159 -9.59 -2.45 -28.71
N ASP A 160 -9.88 -2.83 -27.47
CA ASP A 160 -9.37 -4.05 -26.86
C ASP A 160 -10.22 -5.27 -27.24
N SER A 161 -9.56 -6.26 -27.85
CA SER A 161 -10.15 -7.44 -28.48
C SER A 161 -10.66 -8.50 -27.49
N GLY A 162 -10.70 -8.19 -26.20
CA GLY A 162 -11.10 -9.13 -25.14
C GLY A 162 -12.51 -9.69 -25.39
N SER A 163 -12.67 -11.00 -25.30
CA SER A 163 -13.96 -11.67 -25.59
C SER A 163 -14.95 -11.65 -24.42
N GLY A 164 -14.56 -11.16 -23.23
CA GLY A 164 -15.39 -11.21 -22.01
C GLY A 164 -16.37 -10.04 -21.86
N PRO A 165 -17.46 -10.21 -21.08
CA PRO A 165 -18.38 -9.12 -20.76
C PRO A 165 -17.68 -8.01 -19.95
N ARG A 166 -17.86 -6.75 -20.36
CA ARG A 166 -17.38 -5.55 -19.65
C ARG A 166 -18.35 -5.15 -18.55
N VAL A 167 -19.65 -5.30 -18.82
CA VAL A 167 -20.73 -5.05 -17.86
C VAL A 167 -21.26 -6.38 -17.34
N VAL A 168 -21.05 -6.62 -16.05
CA VAL A 168 -21.35 -7.89 -15.37
C VAL A 168 -22.79 -7.93 -14.91
N GLY A 169 -23.31 -6.81 -14.41
CA GLY A 169 -24.66 -6.76 -13.85
C GLY A 169 -25.22 -5.36 -13.78
N VAL A 170 -26.55 -5.28 -13.76
CA VAL A 170 -27.30 -4.05 -13.51
C VAL A 170 -28.38 -4.39 -12.49
N GLN A 171 -28.46 -3.59 -11.45
CA GLN A 171 -29.47 -3.72 -10.40
C GLN A 171 -30.20 -2.39 -10.25
N VAL A 172 -31.52 -2.41 -10.13
CA VAL A 172 -32.29 -1.22 -9.75
C VAL A 172 -32.18 -1.05 -8.24
N VAL A 173 -31.79 0.15 -7.81
CA VAL A 173 -31.80 0.56 -6.41
C VAL A 173 -32.74 1.75 -6.26
N ARG A 174 -33.66 1.65 -5.30
CA ARG A 174 -34.61 2.70 -4.96
C ARG A 174 -34.15 3.45 -3.71
N ASP A 175 -34.89 4.50 -3.38
CA ASP A 175 -34.77 5.20 -2.10
C ASP A 175 -33.37 5.79 -1.86
N LYS A 176 -32.71 6.22 -2.94
CA LYS A 176 -31.42 6.92 -2.88
C LYS A 176 -31.64 8.42 -2.96
N MET A 177 -30.74 9.17 -2.32
CA MET A 177 -30.78 10.63 -2.32
C MET A 177 -29.41 11.15 -2.75
N SER A 178 -29.40 12.24 -3.52
CA SER A 178 -28.17 12.95 -3.83
C SER A 178 -27.66 13.66 -2.58
N ILE A 179 -26.35 13.61 -2.35
CA ILE A 179 -25.70 14.44 -1.33
C ILE A 179 -25.77 15.94 -1.67
N TYR A 180 -25.98 16.28 -2.95
CA TYR A 180 -25.98 17.66 -3.42
C TYR A 180 -27.38 18.29 -3.34
N GLY A 181 -27.46 19.39 -2.57
CA GLY A 181 -28.67 20.15 -2.36
C GLY A 181 -29.58 19.54 -1.29
N TYR A 182 -30.32 20.41 -0.61
CA TYR A 182 -31.34 19.97 0.35
C TYR A 182 -32.62 19.60 -0.41
N GLN A 183 -33.02 18.32 -0.34
CA GLN A 183 -34.22 17.81 -1.00
C GLN A 183 -35.15 17.23 0.07
N PHE A 184 -36.38 17.74 0.17
CA PHE A 184 -37.39 17.24 1.10
C PHE A 184 -37.90 15.86 0.63
N ASP A 185 -37.47 14.78 1.29
CA ASP A 185 -37.92 13.38 1.11
C ASP A 185 -37.97 12.89 -0.35
N ARG A 186 -37.24 13.54 -1.27
CA ARG A 186 -37.18 13.13 -2.67
C ARG A 186 -36.15 12.02 -2.81
N THR A 187 -36.66 10.82 -3.04
CA THR A 187 -35.87 9.68 -3.44
C THR A 187 -35.81 9.56 -4.94
N THR A 188 -34.69 9.03 -5.43
CA THR A 188 -34.45 8.77 -6.84
C THR A 188 -34.18 7.28 -7.03
N THR A 189 -34.73 6.74 -8.11
CA THR A 189 -34.41 5.39 -8.58
C THR A 189 -33.12 5.43 -9.42
N LEU A 190 -32.16 4.56 -9.12
CA LEU A 190 -30.88 4.48 -9.81
C LEU A 190 -30.61 3.07 -10.34
N PHE A 191 -29.86 2.97 -11.42
CA PHE A 191 -29.19 1.74 -11.80
C PHE A 191 -27.84 1.67 -11.07
N LYS A 192 -27.61 0.59 -10.33
CA LYS A 192 -26.28 0.17 -9.86
C LYS A 192 -25.67 -0.73 -10.93
N ILE A 193 -24.60 -0.27 -11.57
CA ILE A 193 -23.98 -0.96 -12.70
C ILE A 193 -22.65 -1.55 -12.25
N TYR A 194 -22.53 -2.87 -12.35
CA TYR A 194 -21.32 -3.62 -12.03
C TYR A 194 -20.50 -3.89 -13.29
N LEU A 195 -19.20 -3.62 -13.23
CA LEU A 195 -18.25 -3.85 -14.33
C LEU A 195 -17.27 -4.95 -13.98
N SER A 196 -16.62 -5.53 -14.99
CA SER A 196 -15.62 -6.57 -14.78
C SER A 196 -14.28 -6.00 -14.33
N MET A 197 -13.90 -4.82 -14.82
CA MET A 197 -12.62 -4.17 -14.51
C MET A 197 -12.78 -2.67 -14.21
N PRO A 198 -11.97 -2.09 -13.28
CA PRO A 198 -12.02 -0.67 -12.96
C PRO A 198 -11.80 0.25 -14.17
N SER A 199 -10.97 -0.19 -15.13
CA SER A 199 -10.64 0.55 -16.35
C SER A 199 -11.84 0.81 -17.27
N TYR A 200 -12.93 0.04 -17.12
CA TYR A 200 -14.16 0.23 -17.89
C TYR A 200 -15.10 1.30 -17.30
N VAL A 201 -14.95 1.66 -16.02
CA VAL A 201 -15.75 2.71 -15.36
C VAL A 201 -15.72 4.03 -16.14
N PRO A 202 -14.55 4.63 -16.44
CA PRO A 202 -14.50 5.90 -17.17
C PRO A 202 -15.04 5.78 -18.61
N LYS A 203 -14.88 4.62 -19.27
CA LYS A 203 -15.39 4.39 -20.63
C LYS A 203 -16.91 4.39 -20.66
N LEU A 204 -17.54 3.64 -19.74
CA LEU A 204 -18.99 3.55 -19.66
C LEU A 204 -19.62 4.87 -19.19
N ARG A 205 -19.00 5.56 -18.23
CA ARG A 205 -19.42 6.90 -17.81
C ARG A 205 -19.52 7.85 -19.00
N SER A 206 -18.46 7.95 -19.81
CA SER A 206 -18.45 8.81 -21.00
C SER A 206 -19.47 8.39 -22.06
N ALA A 207 -19.88 7.12 -22.10
CA ALA A 207 -20.95 6.64 -22.99
C ALA A 207 -22.33 7.07 -22.50
N LEU A 208 -22.60 6.91 -21.21
CA LEU A 208 -23.82 7.33 -20.55
C LEU A 208 -24.04 8.86 -20.61
N GLU A 209 -22.98 9.63 -20.34
CA GLU A 209 -23.05 11.09 -20.33
C GLU A 209 -23.13 11.70 -21.74
N ALA A 210 -22.64 11.00 -22.78
CA ALA A 210 -22.83 11.40 -24.18
C ALA A 210 -24.27 11.14 -24.68
N GLY A 211 -25.01 10.26 -24.02
CA GLY A 211 -26.37 9.88 -24.37
C GLY A 211 -26.48 8.50 -25.01
N LEU A 212 -27.46 7.72 -24.56
CA LEU A 212 -27.73 6.35 -25.00
C LEU A 212 -29.24 6.09 -25.02
N THR A 213 -29.68 5.17 -25.88
CA THR A 213 -31.02 4.59 -25.82
C THR A 213 -30.91 3.24 -25.10
N LEU A 214 -31.40 3.16 -23.86
CA LEU A 214 -31.44 1.91 -23.12
C LEU A 214 -32.79 1.22 -23.33
N PRO A 215 -32.85 -0.13 -23.36
CA PRO A 215 -34.11 -0.86 -23.47
C PRO A 215 -35.10 -0.43 -22.39
N GLY A 216 -36.27 0.07 -22.80
CA GLY A 216 -37.30 0.58 -21.89
C GLY A 216 -37.18 2.06 -21.52
N CYS A 217 -36.20 2.75 -22.10
CA CYS A 217 -35.97 4.18 -21.90
C CYS A 217 -35.93 4.91 -23.26
N GLU A 218 -36.31 6.19 -23.26
CA GLU A 218 -36.04 7.07 -24.39
C GLU A 218 -34.54 7.44 -24.46
N PHE A 219 -34.09 7.95 -25.61
CA PHE A 219 -32.74 8.50 -25.73
C PHE A 219 -32.53 9.64 -24.74
N ARG A 220 -31.48 9.55 -23.93
CA ARG A 220 -31.10 10.61 -22.99
C ARG A 220 -29.66 10.49 -22.54
N ASN A 221 -29.13 11.60 -22.03
CA ASN A 221 -27.93 11.65 -21.23
C ASN A 221 -28.24 11.12 -19.83
N TYR A 222 -27.45 10.17 -19.35
CA TYR A 222 -27.60 9.60 -18.02
C TYR A 222 -26.58 10.24 -17.10
N GLN A 223 -27.06 11.01 -16.11
CA GLN A 223 -26.21 11.50 -15.03
C GLN A 223 -25.68 10.31 -14.23
N THR A 224 -24.37 10.31 -13.99
CA THR A 224 -23.70 9.29 -13.18
C THR A 224 -23.41 9.80 -11.77
N TYR A 225 -23.37 8.90 -10.80
CA TYR A 225 -23.01 9.17 -9.41
C TYR A 225 -21.94 8.18 -8.95
N GLU A 226 -21.00 8.70 -8.17
CA GLU A 226 -19.88 7.95 -7.61
C GLU A 226 -18.99 7.21 -8.64
N SER A 227 -19.08 7.60 -9.92
CA SER A 227 -18.30 7.05 -11.03
C SER A 227 -16.83 7.50 -11.03
N ASN A 228 -16.44 8.32 -10.07
CA ASN A 228 -15.10 8.85 -9.87
C ASN A 228 -14.42 8.34 -8.58
N VAL A 229 -15.06 7.43 -7.84
CA VAL A 229 -14.45 6.84 -6.64
C VAL A 229 -13.43 5.77 -7.05
N PRO A 230 -12.15 5.88 -6.62
CA PRO A 230 -11.13 4.87 -6.92
C PRO A 230 -11.55 3.48 -6.42
N PHE A 231 -11.21 2.44 -7.20
CA PHE A 231 -11.65 1.06 -6.92
C PHE A 231 -11.22 0.54 -5.55
N ILE A 232 -9.96 0.76 -5.16
CA ILE A 232 -9.46 0.34 -3.84
C ILE A 232 -10.19 1.10 -2.72
N LEU A 233 -10.39 2.41 -2.89
CA LEU A 233 -11.12 3.22 -1.90
C LEU A 233 -12.57 2.76 -1.77
N ARG A 234 -13.21 2.38 -2.88
CA ARG A 234 -14.55 1.79 -2.87
C ARG A 234 -14.60 0.53 -2.02
N PHE A 235 -13.68 -0.41 -2.28
CA PHE A 235 -13.58 -1.65 -1.51
C PHE A 235 -13.40 -1.37 -0.01
N MET A 236 -12.53 -0.42 0.34
CA MET A 236 -12.32 -0.04 1.74
C MET A 236 -13.58 0.53 2.40
N ILE A 237 -14.36 1.35 1.67
CA ILE A 237 -15.63 1.90 2.18
C ILE A 237 -16.66 0.79 2.37
N ASP A 238 -16.83 -0.08 1.38
CA ASP A 238 -17.87 -1.11 1.37
C ASP A 238 -17.64 -2.18 2.46
N GLU A 239 -16.38 -2.55 2.69
CA GLU A 239 -15.99 -3.55 3.71
C GLU A 239 -15.54 -2.92 5.04
N GLU A 240 -15.79 -1.62 5.22
CA GLU A 240 -15.43 -0.85 6.42
C GLU A 240 -13.94 -0.98 6.83
N ILE A 241 -13.04 -1.13 5.86
CA ILE A 241 -11.59 -1.20 6.08
C ILE A 241 -11.05 0.21 6.25
N ARG A 242 -10.47 0.49 7.41
CA ARG A 242 -9.87 1.78 7.74
C ARG A 242 -8.35 1.71 7.60
N GLY A 243 -7.69 2.85 7.43
CA GLY A 243 -6.23 2.91 7.37
C GLY A 243 -5.58 2.18 8.54
N CYS A 244 -4.72 1.21 8.23
CA CYS A 244 -3.92 0.44 9.18
C CYS A 244 -4.72 -0.25 10.31
N ASN A 245 -5.99 -0.58 10.10
CA ASN A 245 -6.73 -1.38 11.08
C ASN A 245 -6.36 -2.87 10.99
N TRP A 246 -6.90 -3.65 11.93
CA TRP A 246 -6.75 -5.10 11.89
C TRP A 246 -7.79 -5.71 10.97
N VAL A 247 -7.34 -6.61 10.10
CA VAL A 247 -8.20 -7.45 9.26
C VAL A 247 -7.97 -8.91 9.62
N GLU A 248 -9.02 -9.71 9.50
CA GLU A 248 -8.98 -11.13 9.83
C GLU A 248 -9.58 -11.97 8.70
N ALA A 249 -8.90 -13.07 8.40
CA ALA A 249 -9.42 -14.19 7.64
C ALA A 249 -9.84 -15.30 8.63
N PRO A 250 -11.15 -15.48 8.90
CA PRO A 250 -11.62 -16.49 9.84
C PRO A 250 -11.28 -17.92 9.38
N LYS A 251 -11.17 -18.84 10.34
CA LYS A 251 -10.96 -20.26 10.02
C LYS A 251 -12.06 -20.80 9.09
N GLY A 252 -11.66 -21.55 8.08
CA GLY A 252 -12.52 -22.19 7.10
C GLY A 252 -13.00 -21.29 5.98
N THR A 253 -12.53 -20.04 5.88
CA THR A 253 -12.98 -19.09 4.84
C THR A 253 -11.91 -18.70 3.81
N TYR A 254 -10.66 -19.09 4.04
CA TYR A 254 -9.52 -18.79 3.17
C TYR A 254 -8.78 -20.07 2.78
N SER A 255 -7.90 -19.96 1.78
CA SER A 255 -6.95 -21.02 1.41
C SER A 255 -5.53 -20.48 1.43
N VAL A 256 -4.58 -21.28 1.89
CA VAL A 256 -3.14 -20.96 1.82
C VAL A 256 -2.59 -21.36 0.47
N ARG A 257 -1.85 -20.46 -0.18
CA ARG A 257 -1.21 -20.77 -1.47
C ARG A 257 -0.07 -21.75 -1.30
N SER A 258 -0.02 -22.74 -2.20
CA SER A 258 1.12 -23.64 -2.30
C SER A 258 2.39 -22.90 -2.72
N ALA A 259 3.56 -23.49 -2.47
CA ALA A 259 4.85 -22.90 -2.84
C ALA A 259 4.94 -22.52 -4.33
N ALA A 260 4.31 -23.31 -5.22
CA ALA A 260 4.29 -23.04 -6.66
C ALA A 260 3.36 -21.88 -7.07
N GLN A 261 2.40 -21.52 -6.22
CA GLN A 261 1.41 -20.46 -6.49
C GLN A 261 1.77 -19.14 -5.78
N LYS A 262 2.69 -19.17 -4.81
CA LYS A 262 3.15 -17.96 -4.11
C LYS A 262 3.69 -16.94 -5.11
N LYS A 263 3.24 -15.69 -4.95
CA LYS A 263 3.72 -14.53 -5.72
C LYS A 263 4.58 -13.59 -4.88
N SER A 264 4.65 -13.82 -3.57
CA SER A 264 5.39 -12.98 -2.63
C SER A 264 6.46 -13.75 -1.86
N LEU A 265 7.31 -12.98 -1.20
CA LEU A 265 8.29 -13.47 -0.23
C LEU A 265 7.73 -13.51 1.19
N CYS A 266 6.44 -13.16 1.38
CA CYS A 266 5.79 -13.18 2.70
C CYS A 266 5.71 -14.62 3.26
N GLN A 267 5.76 -14.71 4.59
CA GLN A 267 5.69 -16.00 5.29
C GLN A 267 4.32 -16.67 5.03
N ILE A 268 3.25 -15.89 5.14
CA ILE A 268 1.86 -16.33 4.92
C ILE A 268 1.34 -15.69 3.63
N GLU A 269 0.82 -16.50 2.70
CA GLU A 269 0.14 -16.01 1.49
C GLU A 269 -1.19 -16.74 1.32
N ILE A 270 -2.30 -16.00 1.38
CA ILE A 270 -3.67 -16.57 1.42
C ILE A 270 -4.57 -15.94 0.36
N ASP A 271 -5.57 -16.72 -0.08
CA ASP A 271 -6.68 -16.26 -0.92
C ASP A 271 -7.98 -16.28 -0.09
N ILE A 272 -8.75 -15.20 -0.16
CA ILE A 272 -10.06 -15.05 0.48
C ILE A 272 -11.02 -14.32 -0.46
N THR A 273 -12.32 -14.56 -0.32
CA THR A 273 -13.34 -13.74 -0.98
C THR A 273 -13.73 -12.57 -0.08
N TYR A 274 -14.06 -11.40 -0.67
CA TYR A 274 -14.29 -10.18 0.11
C TYR A 274 -15.37 -10.33 1.19
N ASP A 275 -16.44 -11.10 0.90
CA ASP A 275 -17.58 -11.36 1.79
C ASP A 275 -17.23 -12.20 3.02
N ASN A 276 -16.02 -12.73 3.10
CA ASN A 276 -15.52 -13.48 4.25
C ASN A 276 -14.42 -12.75 5.03
N LEU A 277 -13.94 -11.62 4.53
CA LEU A 277 -12.98 -10.77 5.23
C LEU A 277 -13.68 -10.07 6.41
N VAL A 278 -13.04 -10.06 7.58
CA VAL A 278 -13.53 -9.30 8.74
C VAL A 278 -12.63 -8.11 8.97
N SER A 279 -13.22 -6.91 8.98
CA SER A 279 -12.56 -5.66 9.36
C SER A 279 -12.85 -5.35 10.83
N HIS A 280 -11.81 -5.15 11.63
CA HIS A 280 -11.96 -4.82 13.05
C HIS A 280 -11.80 -3.32 13.30
N ALA A 281 -12.70 -2.74 14.09
CA ALA A 281 -12.54 -1.37 14.58
C ALA A 281 -11.30 -1.30 15.50
N PRO A 282 -10.51 -0.21 15.46
CA PRO A 282 -9.27 -0.07 16.22
C PRO A 282 -9.53 0.24 17.70
N GLU A 283 -10.22 -0.66 18.39
CA GLU A 283 -10.66 -0.55 19.78
C GLU A 283 -10.27 -1.81 20.57
N GLY A 284 -10.05 -1.65 21.88
CA GLY A 284 -9.69 -2.77 22.76
C GLY A 284 -8.42 -3.50 22.29
N GLU A 285 -8.51 -4.82 22.13
CA GLU A 285 -7.42 -5.67 21.64
C GLU A 285 -6.93 -5.28 20.24
N TRP A 286 -7.83 -4.80 19.37
CA TRP A 286 -7.55 -4.35 18.01
C TRP A 286 -7.02 -2.91 17.93
N GLY A 287 -6.89 -2.23 19.07
CA GLY A 287 -6.17 -0.95 19.17
C GLY A 287 -4.65 -1.11 19.26
N LYS A 288 -4.14 -2.34 19.41
CA LYS A 288 -2.72 -2.65 19.46
C LYS A 288 -2.07 -2.45 18.07
N VAL A 289 -0.76 -2.20 18.07
CA VAL A 289 0.04 -2.06 16.85
C VAL A 289 0.90 -3.30 16.67
N ALA A 290 0.92 -3.85 15.46
CA ALA A 290 1.77 -4.97 15.10
C ALA A 290 3.27 -4.59 15.23
N PRO A 291 4.15 -5.56 15.50
CA PRO A 291 5.59 -5.33 15.59
C PRO A 291 6.21 -5.12 14.19
N PHE A 292 5.93 -3.97 13.59
CA PHE A 292 6.47 -3.59 12.28
C PHE A 292 7.99 -3.46 12.33
N ARG A 293 8.68 -3.97 11.30
CA ARG A 293 10.11 -3.76 11.10
C ARG A 293 10.35 -2.47 10.32
N ILE A 294 11.08 -1.55 10.92
CA ILE A 294 11.42 -0.25 10.37
C ILE A 294 12.91 -0.28 10.01
N LEU A 295 13.22 -0.22 8.72
CA LEU A 295 14.58 -0.12 8.19
C LEU A 295 14.90 1.35 7.92
N SER A 296 15.89 1.88 8.64
CA SER A 296 16.55 3.14 8.29
C SER A 296 17.88 2.84 7.62
N PHE A 297 18.16 3.50 6.49
CA PHE A 297 19.45 3.35 5.81
C PHE A 297 19.97 4.67 5.23
N ASP A 298 21.27 4.68 4.95
CA ASP A 298 22.02 5.81 4.40
C ASP A 298 23.18 5.28 3.54
N ILE A 299 23.53 5.97 2.45
CA ILE A 299 24.60 5.57 1.55
C ILE A 299 25.72 6.62 1.49
N GLU A 300 26.94 6.13 1.26
CA GLU A 300 28.09 6.99 0.97
C GLU A 300 28.65 6.69 -0.42
N CYS A 301 28.95 7.75 -1.17
CA CYS A 301 29.45 7.68 -2.54
C CYS A 301 30.81 8.37 -2.67
N MET A 302 31.72 7.78 -3.44
CA MET A 302 33.02 8.37 -3.70
C MET A 302 32.99 9.21 -4.98
N GLY A 303 32.65 10.49 -4.83
CA GLY A 303 32.55 11.43 -5.94
C GLY A 303 33.88 11.99 -6.45
N ARG A 304 33.90 12.41 -7.72
CA ARG A 304 34.98 13.22 -8.30
C ARG A 304 35.04 14.62 -7.68
N LYS A 305 36.25 15.15 -7.51
CA LYS A 305 36.48 16.46 -6.88
C LYS A 305 35.73 17.58 -7.60
N GLY A 306 34.89 18.31 -6.87
CA GLY A 306 34.15 19.48 -7.39
C GLY A 306 32.86 19.13 -8.14
N HIS A 307 32.48 17.85 -8.20
CA HIS A 307 31.25 17.39 -8.82
C HIS A 307 30.33 16.79 -7.76
N PHE A 308 29.02 16.95 -7.95
CA PHE A 308 28.05 16.16 -7.21
C PHE A 308 28.09 14.72 -7.73
N PRO A 309 27.91 13.68 -6.88
CA PRO A 309 27.98 12.29 -7.32
C PRO A 309 26.97 11.98 -8.43
N GLU A 310 27.45 11.29 -9.47
CA GLU A 310 26.66 10.80 -10.61
C GLU A 310 26.74 9.27 -10.63
N ALA A 311 25.59 8.60 -10.60
CA ALA A 311 25.51 7.14 -10.46
C ALA A 311 26.23 6.37 -11.58
N GLU A 312 26.38 6.95 -12.77
CA GLU A 312 27.11 6.35 -13.89
C GLU A 312 28.62 6.31 -13.67
N GLN A 313 29.16 7.16 -12.80
CA GLN A 313 30.61 7.39 -12.66
C GLN A 313 31.10 7.08 -11.26
N ASP A 314 30.39 7.57 -10.24
CA ASP A 314 30.86 7.65 -8.87
C ASP A 314 30.32 6.45 -8.06
N PRO A 315 31.18 5.56 -7.54
CA PRO A 315 30.75 4.33 -6.87
C PRO A 315 30.12 4.58 -5.51
N VAL A 316 29.17 3.72 -5.14
CA VAL A 316 28.72 3.56 -3.76
C VAL A 316 29.80 2.78 -3.01
N ILE A 317 30.24 3.32 -1.88
CA ILE A 317 31.32 2.74 -1.07
C ILE A 317 30.85 2.21 0.27
N GLN A 318 29.75 2.73 0.82
CA GLN A 318 29.17 2.22 2.05
C GLN A 318 27.64 2.29 2.03
N ILE A 319 26.99 1.33 2.69
CA ILE A 319 25.56 1.36 2.98
C ILE A 319 25.36 0.97 4.44
N ALA A 320 24.94 1.92 5.26
CA ALA A 320 24.67 1.69 6.68
C ALA A 320 23.18 1.41 6.89
N ASN A 321 22.86 0.44 7.76
CA ASN A 321 21.47 0.04 8.04
C ASN A 321 21.23 -0.13 9.53
N VAL A 322 20.08 0.38 9.98
CA VAL A 322 19.54 0.15 11.32
C VAL A 322 18.12 -0.38 11.16
N VAL A 323 17.82 -1.53 11.76
CA VAL A 323 16.46 -2.09 11.79
C VAL A 323 15.97 -2.10 13.21
N GLN A 324 14.80 -1.51 13.44
CA GLN A 324 14.10 -1.53 14.71
C GLN A 324 12.72 -2.14 14.53
N GLU A 325 12.30 -2.92 15.52
CA GLU A 325 10.93 -3.43 15.58
C GLU A 325 10.06 -2.47 16.41
N GLN A 326 8.84 -2.18 15.93
CA GLN A 326 7.90 -1.29 16.59
C GLN A 326 7.61 -1.79 18.02
N GLY A 327 7.80 -0.92 19.00
CA GLY A 327 7.68 -1.25 20.43
C GLY A 327 8.98 -1.74 21.08
N SER A 328 10.02 -2.06 20.31
CA SER A 328 11.36 -2.32 20.84
C SER A 328 12.05 -1.02 21.29
N HIS A 329 12.81 -1.10 22.39
CA HIS A 329 13.62 0.01 22.90
C HIS A 329 14.97 0.13 22.18
N THR A 330 15.43 -0.96 21.56
CA THR A 330 16.73 -1.04 20.89
C THR A 330 16.58 -1.60 19.47
N PRO A 331 17.45 -1.18 18.53
CA PRO A 331 17.51 -1.79 17.21
C PRO A 331 17.86 -3.27 17.28
N ILE A 332 17.18 -4.09 16.47
CA ILE A 332 17.42 -5.52 16.36
C ILE A 332 18.57 -5.84 15.40
N ILE A 333 18.89 -4.93 14.48
CA ILE A 333 19.99 -5.07 13.53
C ILE A 333 20.72 -3.72 13.39
N ARG A 334 22.05 -3.78 13.43
CA ARG A 334 22.94 -2.69 13.01
C ARG A 334 24.02 -3.29 12.13
N ASN A 335 24.12 -2.83 10.89
CA ASN A 335 25.14 -3.32 9.98
C ASN A 335 25.62 -2.21 9.04
N VAL A 336 26.78 -2.47 8.43
CA VAL A 336 27.33 -1.64 7.38
C VAL A 336 27.92 -2.55 6.30
N PHE A 337 27.53 -2.28 5.07
CA PHE A 337 28.12 -2.86 3.87
C PHE A 337 29.21 -1.91 3.41
N VAL A 338 30.43 -2.42 3.19
CA VAL A 338 31.60 -1.60 2.86
C VAL A 338 32.30 -2.18 1.64
N LEU A 339 32.61 -1.33 0.67
CA LEU A 339 33.52 -1.63 -0.42
C LEU A 339 34.96 -1.57 0.11
N ASP A 340 35.76 -2.60 -0.20
CA ASP A 340 37.09 -2.85 0.38
C ASP A 340 36.99 -3.24 1.87
N THR A 341 37.96 -2.85 2.68
CA THR A 341 38.13 -3.28 4.08
C THR A 341 37.69 -2.21 5.08
N CYS A 342 37.27 -2.65 6.27
CA CYS A 342 36.84 -1.79 7.36
C CYS A 342 37.21 -2.42 8.71
N LYS A 343 37.72 -1.60 9.63
CA LYS A 343 38.00 -2.09 10.98
C LYS A 343 36.67 -2.50 11.67
N PRO A 344 36.68 -3.54 12.52
CA PRO A 344 35.50 -3.93 13.26
C PRO A 344 34.91 -2.76 14.07
N ILE A 345 33.59 -2.63 14.04
CA ILE A 345 32.84 -1.62 14.80
C ILE A 345 32.07 -2.34 15.90
N VAL A 346 32.28 -1.94 17.15
CA VAL A 346 31.59 -2.55 18.30
C VAL A 346 30.08 -2.29 18.17
N GLY A 347 29.27 -3.35 18.25
CA GLY A 347 27.82 -3.26 18.17
C GLY A 347 27.25 -3.17 16.74
N ALA A 348 28.06 -3.39 15.70
CA ALA A 348 27.60 -3.45 14.31
C ALA A 348 28.22 -4.63 13.55
N HIS A 349 27.44 -5.23 12.64
CA HIS A 349 27.95 -6.21 11.69
C HIS A 349 28.57 -5.50 10.48
N VAL A 350 29.89 -5.59 10.35
CA VAL A 350 30.64 -5.03 9.22
C VAL A 350 30.78 -6.12 8.15
N MET A 351 30.31 -5.83 6.92
CA MET A 351 30.43 -6.73 5.77
C MET A 351 31.28 -6.06 4.70
N GLU A 352 32.40 -6.69 4.37
CA GLU A 352 33.39 -6.22 3.40
C GLU A 352 33.18 -6.87 2.03
N PHE A 353 33.33 -6.10 0.96
CA PHE A 353 33.15 -6.55 -0.42
C PHE A 353 34.28 -6.05 -1.31
N GLU A 354 34.88 -6.94 -2.12
CA GLU A 354 35.90 -6.53 -3.10
C GLU A 354 35.30 -5.79 -4.30
N LYS A 355 34.05 -6.10 -4.66
CA LYS A 355 33.35 -5.53 -5.81
C LYS A 355 32.06 -4.85 -5.38
N GLU A 356 31.85 -3.63 -5.88
CA GLU A 356 30.63 -2.85 -5.63
C GLU A 356 29.37 -3.60 -6.06
N GLY A 357 29.41 -4.31 -7.20
CA GLY A 357 28.28 -5.09 -7.68
C GLY A 357 27.81 -6.15 -6.68
N ASP A 358 28.75 -6.85 -6.05
CA ASP A 358 28.45 -7.88 -5.03
C ASP A 358 27.86 -7.23 -3.77
N MET A 359 28.36 -6.06 -3.39
CA MET A 359 27.82 -5.27 -2.28
C MET A 359 26.35 -4.87 -2.51
N LEU A 360 26.04 -4.31 -3.69
CA LEU A 360 24.69 -3.86 -4.05
C LEU A 360 23.70 -5.03 -4.14
N GLU A 361 24.08 -6.16 -4.76
CA GLU A 361 23.21 -7.34 -4.82
C GLU A 361 23.04 -7.99 -3.45
N LYS A 362 24.07 -8.00 -2.59
CA LYS A 362 23.95 -8.51 -1.22
C LYS A 362 23.10 -7.59 -0.34
N TRP A 363 23.15 -6.28 -0.54
CA TRP A 363 22.25 -5.33 0.14
C TRP A 363 20.79 -5.54 -0.28
N ALA A 364 20.52 -5.73 -1.57
CA ALA A 364 19.17 -6.06 -2.04
C ALA A 364 18.63 -7.35 -1.40
N ARG A 365 19.46 -8.40 -1.33
CA ARG A 365 19.12 -9.65 -0.61
C ARG A 365 18.89 -9.42 0.88
N PHE A 366 19.68 -8.57 1.52
CA PHE A 366 19.49 -8.20 2.92
C PHE A 366 18.11 -7.55 3.13
N VAL A 367 17.69 -6.62 2.28
CA VAL A 367 16.35 -6.01 2.36
C VAL A 367 15.26 -7.08 2.24
N GLN A 368 15.39 -8.03 1.31
CA GLN A 368 14.45 -9.15 1.16
C GLN A 368 14.42 -10.08 2.38
N GLU A 369 15.58 -10.44 2.94
CA GLU A 369 15.68 -11.33 4.10
C GLU A 369 15.16 -10.65 5.37
N VAL A 370 15.43 -9.36 5.56
CA VAL A 370 14.90 -8.57 6.69
C VAL A 370 13.39 -8.40 6.60
N ASP A 371 12.85 -8.31 5.39
CA ASP A 371 11.43 -8.09 5.13
C ASP A 371 10.86 -6.89 5.92
N PRO A 372 11.42 -5.66 5.76
CA PRO A 372 10.94 -4.49 6.48
C PRO A 372 9.54 -4.10 6.03
N ASP A 373 8.73 -3.60 6.95
CA ASP A 373 7.40 -3.05 6.67
C ASP A 373 7.48 -1.59 6.24
N ILE A 374 8.40 -0.86 6.87
CA ILE A 374 8.63 0.57 6.64
C ILE A 374 10.10 0.76 6.30
N ILE A 375 10.36 1.48 5.20
CA ILE A 375 11.69 1.98 4.88
C ILE A 375 11.69 3.49 5.11
N THR A 376 12.66 3.96 5.88
CA THR A 376 12.83 5.37 6.24
C THR A 376 14.28 5.79 6.15
N GLY A 377 14.53 7.08 6.32
CA GLY A 377 15.84 7.71 6.18
C GLY A 377 15.69 9.18 5.81
N TYR A 378 16.81 9.88 5.68
CA TYR A 378 16.81 11.30 5.29
C TYR A 378 17.11 11.43 3.80
N ASN A 379 16.20 12.06 3.05
CA ASN A 379 16.33 12.28 1.60
C ASN A 379 16.39 11.01 0.71
N ILE A 380 16.07 9.84 1.25
CA ILE A 380 16.18 8.55 0.54
C ILE A 380 15.38 8.45 -0.77
N ALA A 381 14.23 9.14 -0.88
CA ALA A 381 13.42 9.11 -2.10
C ALA A 381 13.99 9.95 -3.24
N ASN A 382 14.73 11.02 -2.92
CA ASN A 382 15.27 11.92 -3.94
C ASN A 382 16.74 11.64 -4.24
N PHE A 383 17.46 10.93 -3.36
CA PHE A 383 18.87 10.62 -3.53
C PHE A 383 19.14 9.12 -3.43
N ASP A 384 19.11 8.54 -2.23
CA ASP A 384 19.68 7.21 -1.97
C ASP A 384 19.06 6.10 -2.83
N VAL A 385 17.73 5.97 -2.83
CA VAL A 385 17.03 4.94 -3.62
C VAL A 385 17.25 5.16 -5.12
N PRO A 386 16.96 6.35 -5.70
CA PRO A 386 17.28 6.59 -7.11
C PRO A 386 18.75 6.34 -7.47
N TYR A 387 19.70 6.72 -6.60
CA TYR A 387 21.13 6.56 -6.82
C TYR A 387 21.51 5.08 -6.88
N LEU A 388 21.09 4.28 -5.91
CA LEU A 388 21.33 2.83 -5.88
C LEU A 388 20.76 2.14 -7.12
N LEU A 389 19.55 2.52 -7.55
CA LEU A 389 18.93 1.93 -8.74
C LEU A 389 19.67 2.31 -10.02
N ASN A 390 20.00 3.59 -10.19
CA ASN A 390 20.74 4.06 -11.36
C ASN A 390 22.16 3.47 -11.39
N ARG A 391 22.80 3.32 -10.23
CA ARG A 391 24.13 2.71 -10.12
C ARG A 391 24.10 1.23 -10.50
N GLY A 392 23.15 0.47 -9.97
CA GLY A 392 22.98 -0.93 -10.34
C GLY A 392 22.70 -1.12 -11.84
N LYS A 393 21.93 -0.20 -12.44
CA LYS A 393 21.71 -0.15 -13.89
C LYS A 393 23.00 0.14 -14.67
N ALA A 394 23.79 1.14 -14.23
CA ALA A 394 25.07 1.48 -14.86
C ALA A 394 26.06 0.30 -14.84
N LEU A 395 26.06 -0.46 -13.73
CA LEU A 395 26.87 -1.67 -13.56
C LEU A 395 26.27 -2.92 -14.22
N LYS A 396 25.08 -2.83 -14.83
CA LYS A 396 24.35 -3.94 -15.49
C LYS A 396 24.06 -5.12 -14.55
N LEU A 397 23.85 -4.84 -13.27
CA LEU A 397 23.47 -5.83 -12.27
C LEU A 397 22.08 -6.38 -12.56
N GLN A 398 21.80 -7.59 -12.12
CA GLN A 398 20.53 -8.27 -12.44
C GLN A 398 19.54 -8.24 -11.28
N ASN A 399 20.02 -8.34 -10.04
CA ASN A 399 19.17 -8.54 -8.87
C ASN A 399 19.11 -7.35 -7.90
N TYR A 400 19.82 -6.26 -8.21
CA TYR A 400 19.95 -5.08 -7.32
C TYR A 400 18.62 -4.36 -7.02
N ASN A 401 17.63 -4.47 -7.91
CA ASN A 401 16.34 -3.80 -7.81
C ASN A 401 15.22 -4.72 -7.31
N LEU A 402 15.53 -5.94 -6.86
CA LEU A 402 14.59 -6.87 -6.25
C LEU A 402 14.38 -6.50 -4.78
N LEU A 403 13.84 -5.30 -4.53
CA LEU A 403 13.67 -4.79 -3.17
C LEU A 403 12.27 -5.10 -2.61
N GLY A 404 11.24 -5.18 -3.45
CA GLY A 404 9.85 -5.34 -2.98
C GLY A 404 9.48 -6.73 -2.45
N ARG A 405 8.29 -6.82 -1.83
CA ARG A 405 7.72 -8.07 -1.27
C ARG A 405 7.24 -9.07 -2.31
N LEU A 406 7.04 -8.64 -3.56
CA LEU A 406 6.62 -9.51 -4.65
C LEU A 406 7.82 -10.19 -5.28
N ALA A 407 7.74 -11.52 -5.38
CA ALA A 407 8.76 -12.31 -6.04
C ALA A 407 8.84 -11.89 -7.52
N HIS A 408 10.07 -11.68 -8.00
CA HIS A 408 10.36 -11.30 -9.39
C HIS A 408 9.72 -9.99 -9.86
N SER A 409 9.29 -9.12 -8.94
CA SER A 409 8.87 -7.77 -9.28
C SER A 409 10.04 -6.79 -9.17
N TYR A 410 10.28 -6.03 -10.24
CA TYR A 410 11.25 -4.94 -10.28
C TYR A 410 10.69 -3.61 -9.75
N VAL A 411 9.44 -3.64 -9.25
CA VAL A 411 8.72 -2.44 -8.84
C VAL A 411 8.88 -2.23 -7.33
N LEU A 412 9.35 -1.03 -6.95
CA LEU A 412 9.54 -0.55 -5.56
C LEU A 412 8.22 -0.23 -4.82
N THR A 413 7.08 -0.73 -5.31
CA THR A 413 5.73 -0.23 -4.96
C THR A 413 5.12 -0.77 -3.68
N HIS A 414 5.84 -1.56 -2.88
CA HIS A 414 5.21 -2.36 -1.81
C HIS A 414 5.81 -2.16 -0.41
N PHE A 415 6.40 -0.98 -0.19
CA PHE A 415 6.83 -0.54 1.13
C PHE A 415 6.01 0.68 1.54
N ALA A 416 5.61 0.74 2.81
CA ALA A 416 5.23 2.01 3.39
C ALA A 416 6.49 2.86 3.56
N VAL A 417 6.84 3.64 2.53
CA VAL A 417 7.95 4.59 2.61
C VAL A 417 7.49 5.79 3.40
N ILE A 418 7.87 5.87 4.68
CA ILE A 418 7.62 7.05 5.50
C ILE A 418 8.77 8.02 5.29
N LEU A 419 8.49 9.06 4.50
CA LEU A 419 9.41 10.16 4.22
C LEU A 419 9.35 11.19 5.34
N LEU A 420 10.45 11.34 6.07
CA LEU A 420 10.66 12.52 6.90
C LEU A 420 11.08 13.68 6.00
N TRP A 421 10.10 14.45 5.51
CA TRP A 421 10.37 15.72 4.88
C TRP A 421 10.43 16.79 5.96
N CYS A 422 11.64 17.28 6.27
CA CYS A 422 11.76 18.54 7.00
C CYS A 422 11.52 19.65 5.99
N ASN A 423 10.32 20.24 6.00
CA ASN A 423 10.01 21.44 5.25
C ASN A 423 10.79 22.60 5.90
N GLY A 424 12.08 22.71 5.56
CA GLY A 424 12.92 23.86 5.88
C GLY A 424 12.51 25.02 4.99
N GLY A 425 11.39 25.67 5.32
CA GLY A 425 11.06 26.98 4.80
C GLY A 425 12.14 27.97 5.20
N GLY A 426 13.12 28.16 4.32
CA GLY A 426 14.03 29.30 4.38
C GLY A 426 13.25 30.56 4.07
N SER A 427 13.09 31.39 5.10
CA SER A 427 12.68 32.79 5.04
C SER A 427 13.61 33.64 4.19
#